data_AF-A0A940VW65-F1
#
_entry.id   AF-A0A940VW65-F1
#
_cell.length_a   1.000
_cell.length_b   1.000
_cell.length_c   1.000
_cell.angle_alpha   90.00
_cell.angle_beta   90.00
_cell.angle_gamma   90.00
#
_symmetry.space_group_name_H-M   'P 1'
#
loop_
_entity.id
_entity.type
_entity.pdbx_description
1 polymer ?
#
loop_
_entity_poly.entity_id
_entity_poly.type
_entity_poly.pdbx_seq_one_letter_code
_entity_poly.pdbx_strand_id
1 'polypeptide(L)'
;MFPGAIIFIWMAVTRRFDEIKNMKIPAGITIFLIIAGPWYWEMYRLHGAAFIDGFIGVNNIVRFTTAEHARTSGWYFFIPVLIIGFFPWSALMGQAIWSALKTKESKERKTLLFLFIWAAFIFVFFSISNTKLLSYILPVYPPLAMLVGWYLDRSFAGYRLAGWSIGWLPGLGILAVLMAGGFVFGVKSLPEIRLGAFALALVIIAMVSAVGYFLKKCDVGKAVWVQASAMALVSIIMVTLLLPPVMSQFSSREIARDFLTHYDGKTTVYVSKFLHPGFTYYTDVYGNELKSGADFAKEVAENRQAYFVVRQSDYMGLSNEERRALIVILESDQKMLLKR
;
A
#
# COMPACT_ATOMS: atom_id res chain seq x y z
N MET A 1 5.89 19.50 -3.40
CA MET A 1 6.33 19.27 -4.80
C MET A 1 5.18 18.83 -5.71
N PHE A 2 4.47 17.73 -5.42
CA PHE A 2 3.51 17.14 -6.39
C PHE A 2 2.37 18.06 -6.87
N PRO A 3 1.63 18.78 -5.99
CA PRO A 3 0.54 19.63 -6.47
C PRO A 3 1.04 20.72 -7.44
N GLY A 4 2.21 21.32 -7.15
CA GLY A 4 2.84 22.31 -8.02
C GLY A 4 3.22 21.74 -9.38
N ALA A 5 3.82 20.54 -9.43
CA ALA A 5 4.18 19.88 -10.68
C ALA A 5 2.94 19.53 -11.52
N ILE A 6 1.90 18.98 -10.89
CA ILE A 6 0.63 18.63 -11.56
C ILE A 6 -0.02 19.88 -12.17
N ILE A 7 -0.12 20.95 -11.38
CA ILE A 7 -0.67 22.24 -11.82
C ILE A 7 0.16 22.81 -12.98
N PHE A 8 1.49 22.80 -12.86
CA PHE A 8 2.39 23.30 -13.89
C PHE A 8 2.23 22.53 -15.21
N ILE A 9 2.24 21.20 -15.18
CA ILE A 9 2.05 20.36 -16.36
C ILE A 9 0.67 20.64 -16.98
N TRP A 10 -0.38 20.74 -16.16
CA TRP A 10 -1.71 21.08 -16.66
C TRP A 10 -1.77 22.46 -17.33
N MET A 11 -1.15 23.48 -16.74
CA MET A 11 -1.07 24.83 -17.34
C MET A 11 -0.27 24.82 -18.64
N ALA A 12 0.82 24.06 -18.71
CA ALA A 12 1.64 23.92 -19.90
C ALA A 12 0.86 23.24 -21.04
N VAL A 13 0.16 22.13 -20.76
CA VAL A 13 -0.65 21.40 -21.73
C VAL A 13 -1.85 22.23 -22.20
N THR A 14 -2.48 22.99 -21.30
CA THR A 14 -3.64 23.84 -21.63
C THR A 14 -3.27 25.24 -22.14
N ARG A 15 -1.96 25.59 -22.11
CA ARG A 15 -1.42 26.93 -22.40
C ARG A 15 -2.09 28.04 -21.59
N ARG A 16 -2.32 27.81 -20.29
CA ARG A 16 -3.06 28.71 -19.38
C ARG A 16 -2.22 29.18 -18.19
N PHE A 17 -1.12 29.86 -18.48
CA PHE A 17 -0.27 30.41 -17.42
C PHE A 17 -0.91 31.59 -16.67
N ASP A 18 -1.92 32.24 -17.25
CA ASP A 18 -2.65 33.33 -16.57
C ASP A 18 -3.41 32.86 -15.32
N GLU A 19 -3.73 31.56 -15.21
CA GLU A 19 -4.44 31.01 -14.04
C GLU A 19 -3.63 31.18 -12.75
N ILE A 20 -2.29 31.28 -12.83
CA ILE A 20 -1.40 31.57 -11.69
C ILE A 20 -1.84 32.84 -10.95
N LYS A 21 -2.33 33.85 -11.67
CA LYS A 21 -2.79 35.12 -11.10
C LYS A 21 -4.02 34.94 -10.20
N ASN A 22 -4.82 33.90 -10.45
CA ASN A 22 -6.04 33.60 -9.69
C ASN A 22 -5.78 32.69 -8.48
N MET A 23 -4.58 32.10 -8.35
CA MET A 23 -4.29 31.06 -7.35
C MET A 23 -4.00 31.58 -5.94
N LYS A 24 -4.00 32.90 -5.70
CA LYS A 24 -3.71 33.52 -4.40
C LYS A 24 -2.43 32.97 -3.73
N ILE A 25 -1.39 32.72 -4.53
CA ILE A 25 -0.16 32.04 -4.11
C ILE A 25 0.48 32.65 -2.85
N PRO A 26 0.62 33.99 -2.72
CA PRO A 26 1.23 34.57 -1.53
C PRO A 26 0.47 34.24 -0.24
N ALA A 27 -0.87 34.30 -0.28
CA ALA A 27 -1.70 33.94 0.86
C ALA A 27 -1.60 32.45 1.19
N GLY A 28 -1.59 31.59 0.17
CA GLY A 28 -1.41 30.14 0.34
C GLY A 28 -0.05 29.77 0.96
N ILE A 29 1.04 30.38 0.49
CA ILE A 29 2.38 30.19 1.06
C ILE A 29 2.43 30.69 2.51
N THR A 30 1.83 31.85 2.79
CA THR A 30 1.79 32.40 4.16
C THR A 30 1.08 31.44 5.12
N ILE A 31 -0.10 30.94 4.75
CA ILE A 31 -0.85 29.97 5.55
C ILE A 31 -0.05 28.67 5.72
N PHE A 32 0.57 28.17 4.64
CA PHE A 32 1.41 26.97 4.70
C PHE A 32 2.58 27.14 5.69
N LEU A 33 3.28 28.27 5.65
CA LEU A 33 4.41 28.54 6.53
C LEU A 33 3.98 28.71 7.99
N ILE A 34 2.83 29.34 8.24
CA ILE A 34 2.29 29.48 9.60
C ILE A 34 1.96 28.10 10.20
N ILE A 35 1.42 27.18 9.40
CA ILE A 35 1.02 25.85 9.88
C ILE A 35 2.22 24.91 10.00
N ALA A 36 3.03 24.79 8.94
CA ALA A 36 4.12 23.81 8.87
C ALA A 36 5.44 24.33 9.45
N GLY A 37 5.73 25.62 9.26
CA GLY A 37 7.01 26.24 9.60
C GLY A 37 7.47 26.05 11.04
N PRO A 38 6.59 26.20 12.07
CA PRO A 38 7.00 26.04 13.47
C PRO A 38 7.63 24.69 13.78
N TRP A 39 7.11 23.59 13.21
CA TRP A 39 7.67 22.26 13.46
C TRP A 39 9.06 22.10 12.82
N TYR A 40 9.23 22.55 11.58
CA TYR A 40 10.54 22.50 10.91
C TYR A 40 11.58 23.38 11.63
N TRP A 41 11.15 24.54 12.12
CA TRP A 41 11.99 25.42 12.94
C TRP A 41 12.46 24.72 14.22
N GLU A 42 11.55 24.10 14.96
CA GLU A 42 11.90 23.40 16.21
C GLU A 42 12.82 22.19 15.98
N MET A 43 12.56 21.39 14.94
CA MET A 43 13.43 20.26 14.61
C MET A 43 14.85 20.72 14.23
N TYR A 44 14.96 21.79 13.45
CA TYR A 44 16.26 22.37 13.13
C TYR A 44 16.94 22.95 14.37
N ARG A 45 16.20 23.64 15.25
CA ARG A 45 16.74 24.21 16.49
C ARG A 45 17.31 23.13 17.42
N LEU A 46 16.67 21.97 17.50
CA LEU A 46 17.08 20.86 18.38
C LEU A 46 18.20 20.00 17.79
N HIS A 47 18.22 19.78 16.47
CA HIS A 47 19.07 18.78 15.82
C HIS A 47 20.05 19.35 14.79
N GLY A 48 19.94 20.65 14.45
CA GLY A 48 20.83 21.34 13.52
C GLY A 48 20.90 20.69 12.13
N ALA A 49 22.11 20.65 11.58
CA ALA A 49 22.37 20.10 10.24
C ALA A 49 22.00 18.62 10.12
N ALA A 50 22.11 17.83 11.20
CA ALA A 50 21.76 16.42 11.18
C ALA A 50 20.30 16.17 10.80
N PHE A 51 19.38 17.08 11.17
CA PHE A 51 17.99 17.02 10.72
C PHE A 51 17.87 17.27 9.22
N ILE A 52 18.55 18.28 8.68
CA ILE A 52 18.48 18.59 7.24
C ILE A 52 19.07 17.45 6.42
N ASP A 53 20.25 16.98 6.80
CA ASP A 53 20.96 15.92 6.09
C ASP A 53 20.20 14.60 6.15
N GLY A 54 19.67 14.24 7.33
CA GLY A 54 18.88 13.02 7.49
C GLY A 54 17.50 13.11 6.85
N PHE A 55 16.72 14.13 7.17
CA PHE A 55 15.33 14.26 6.73
C PHE A 55 15.22 14.67 5.26
N ILE A 56 15.86 15.76 4.85
CA ILE A 56 15.76 16.28 3.48
C ILE A 56 16.71 15.52 2.56
N GLY A 57 17.98 15.34 2.98
CA GLY A 57 18.98 14.64 2.18
C GLY A 57 18.65 13.15 2.02
N VAL A 58 18.82 12.37 3.08
CA VAL A 58 18.71 10.91 3.01
C VAL A 58 17.28 10.48 2.72
N ASN A 59 16.30 10.94 3.52
CA ASN A 59 14.95 10.38 3.46
C ASN A 59 14.11 10.84 2.26
N ASN A 60 14.41 11.99 1.64
CA ASN A 60 13.67 12.46 0.47
C ASN A 60 14.46 12.29 -0.82
N ILE A 61 15.75 12.68 -0.85
CA ILE A 61 16.55 12.64 -2.07
C ILE A 61 17.16 11.25 -2.27
N VAL A 62 17.96 10.76 -1.32
CA VAL A 62 18.69 9.49 -1.47
C VAL A 62 17.71 8.32 -1.59
N ARG A 63 16.63 8.29 -0.80
CA ARG A 63 15.60 7.24 -0.91
C ARG A 63 14.90 7.22 -2.28
N PHE A 64 14.81 8.37 -2.97
CA PHE A 64 14.24 8.42 -4.32
C PHE A 64 15.24 7.93 -5.37
N THR A 65 16.51 8.34 -5.26
CA THR A 65 17.56 8.04 -6.25
C THR A 65 18.24 6.70 -6.06
N THR A 66 18.23 6.12 -4.86
CA THR A 66 19.00 4.93 -4.50
C THR A 66 18.09 3.93 -3.79
N ALA A 67 18.13 2.66 -4.22
CA ALA A 67 17.30 1.62 -3.62
C ALA A 67 17.84 1.20 -2.24
N GLU A 68 16.98 1.19 -1.23
CA GLU A 68 17.31 0.70 0.12
C GLU A 68 17.46 -0.83 0.18
N HIS A 69 16.84 -1.55 -0.76
CA HIS A 69 16.88 -3.01 -0.85
C HIS A 69 17.47 -3.44 -2.20
N ALA A 70 18.34 -4.46 -2.20
CA ALA A 70 19.05 -4.96 -3.38
C ALA A 70 18.15 -5.48 -4.53
N ARG A 71 16.84 -5.64 -4.28
CA ARG A 71 15.86 -6.12 -5.28
C ARG A 71 15.06 -4.93 -5.81
N THR A 72 15.57 -4.29 -6.86
CA THR A 72 14.85 -3.22 -7.56
C THR A 72 13.58 -3.78 -8.20
N SER A 73 12.43 -3.36 -7.69
CA SER A 73 11.15 -3.64 -8.36
C SER A 73 11.09 -2.84 -9.66
N GLY A 74 10.81 -3.51 -10.78
CA GLY A 74 10.77 -2.88 -12.10
C GLY A 74 9.75 -1.75 -12.22
N TRP A 75 9.83 -0.97 -13.30
CA TRP A 75 8.91 0.16 -13.56
C TRP A 75 7.43 -0.25 -13.58
N TYR A 76 7.14 -1.51 -13.90
CA TYR A 76 5.80 -2.09 -13.93
C TYR A 76 5.22 -2.43 -12.55
N PHE A 77 5.98 -2.25 -11.45
CA PHE A 77 5.56 -2.61 -10.08
C PHE A 77 4.18 -2.09 -9.70
N PHE A 78 3.88 -0.82 -10.03
CA PHE A 78 2.62 -0.19 -9.66
C PHE A 78 1.44 -0.55 -10.57
N ILE A 79 1.65 -1.20 -11.72
CA ILE A 79 0.57 -1.63 -12.62
C ILE A 79 -0.40 -2.59 -11.91
N PRO A 80 0.04 -3.74 -11.37
CA PRO A 80 -0.86 -4.63 -10.63
C PRO A 80 -1.39 -3.98 -9.35
N VAL A 81 -0.60 -3.15 -8.65
CA VAL A 81 -1.04 -2.44 -7.44
C VAL A 81 -2.20 -1.49 -7.74
N LEU A 82 -2.14 -0.77 -8.86
CA LEU A 82 -3.22 0.10 -9.30
C LEU A 82 -4.47 -0.70 -9.68
N ILE A 83 -4.31 -1.76 -10.47
CA ILE A 83 -5.44 -2.57 -10.95
C ILE A 83 -6.18 -3.26 -9.80
N ILE A 84 -5.43 -3.84 -8.85
CA ILE A 84 -5.98 -4.52 -7.66
C ILE A 84 -6.51 -3.49 -6.66
N GLY A 85 -5.76 -2.43 -6.36
CA GLY A 85 -6.18 -1.42 -5.38
C GLY A 85 -7.36 -0.57 -5.85
N PHE A 86 -7.57 -0.46 -7.18
CA PHE A 86 -8.74 0.20 -7.76
C PHE A 86 -9.83 -0.79 -8.17
N PHE A 87 -9.63 -2.10 -7.96
CA PHE A 87 -10.72 -3.07 -8.10
C PHE A 87 -11.86 -2.66 -7.17
N PRO A 88 -13.12 -2.68 -7.63
CA PRO A 88 -13.62 -3.26 -8.88
C PRO A 88 -13.77 -2.21 -10.01
N TRP A 89 -13.51 -0.94 -9.70
CA TRP A 89 -13.63 0.19 -10.63
C TRP A 89 -12.53 0.23 -11.69
N SER A 90 -11.46 -0.55 -11.51
CA SER A 90 -10.43 -0.78 -12.53
C SER A 90 -11.00 -1.30 -13.86
N ALA A 91 -12.14 -2.02 -13.84
CA ALA A 91 -12.86 -2.43 -15.05
C ALA A 91 -13.37 -1.25 -15.89
N LEU A 92 -13.64 -0.11 -15.25
CA LEU A 92 -14.14 1.12 -15.90
C LEU A 92 -13.06 2.18 -16.11
N MET A 93 -11.92 2.07 -15.41
CA MET A 93 -10.85 3.06 -15.42
C MET A 93 -10.39 3.43 -16.83
N GLY A 94 -10.11 2.44 -17.69
CA GLY A 94 -9.66 2.68 -19.06
C GLY A 94 -10.72 3.41 -19.90
N GLN A 95 -11.99 3.05 -19.75
CA GLN A 95 -13.11 3.67 -20.47
C GLN A 95 -13.36 5.11 -20.00
N ALA A 96 -13.26 5.34 -18.69
CA ALA A 96 -13.40 6.66 -18.10
C ALA A 96 -12.31 7.61 -18.61
N ILE A 97 -11.04 7.17 -18.59
CA ILE A 97 -9.92 7.95 -19.13
C ILE A 97 -10.11 8.22 -20.63
N TRP A 98 -10.43 7.19 -21.40
CA TRP A 98 -10.59 7.33 -22.85
C TRP A 98 -11.76 8.25 -23.23
N SER A 99 -12.88 8.15 -22.52
CA SER A 99 -14.02 9.07 -22.67
C SER A 99 -13.63 10.50 -22.30
N ALA A 100 -12.93 10.67 -21.18
CA ALA A 100 -12.48 11.98 -20.69
C ALA A 100 -11.55 12.70 -21.68
N LEU A 101 -10.64 11.96 -22.32
CA LEU A 101 -9.73 12.49 -23.33
C LEU A 101 -10.44 12.86 -24.64
N LYS A 102 -11.58 12.21 -24.95
CA LYS A 102 -12.40 12.47 -26.15
C LYS A 102 -13.47 13.54 -25.95
N THR A 103 -13.71 14.01 -24.73
CA THR A 103 -14.65 15.08 -24.43
C THR A 103 -14.32 16.34 -25.24
N LYS A 104 -15.30 16.84 -26.00
CA LYS A 104 -15.13 18.02 -26.87
C LYS A 104 -15.36 19.34 -26.14
N GLU A 105 -16.17 19.34 -25.08
CA GLU A 105 -16.52 20.54 -24.33
C GLU A 105 -15.31 21.19 -23.67
N SER A 106 -15.02 22.44 -24.03
CA SER A 106 -13.72 23.05 -23.71
C SER A 106 -13.47 23.28 -22.22
N LYS A 107 -14.52 23.55 -21.43
CA LYS A 107 -14.39 23.78 -19.98
C LYS A 107 -14.27 22.45 -19.24
N GLU A 108 -15.18 21.52 -19.51
CA GLU A 108 -15.18 20.22 -18.87
C GLU A 108 -13.94 19.39 -19.22
N ARG A 109 -13.53 19.38 -20.49
CA ARG A 109 -12.30 18.72 -20.95
C ARG A 109 -11.08 19.18 -20.16
N LYS A 110 -10.99 20.46 -19.79
CA LYS A 110 -9.86 20.97 -18.99
C LYS A 110 -9.86 20.40 -17.57
N THR A 111 -11.01 20.29 -16.94
CA THR A 111 -11.15 19.65 -15.61
C THR A 111 -10.77 18.18 -15.68
N LEU A 112 -11.27 17.45 -16.68
CA LEU A 112 -10.95 16.04 -16.87
C LEU A 112 -9.47 15.81 -17.17
N LEU A 113 -8.87 16.71 -17.96
CA LEU A 113 -7.44 16.68 -18.25
C LEU A 113 -6.60 16.94 -17.00
N PHE A 114 -7.04 17.82 -16.10
CA PHE A 114 -6.39 18.02 -14.80
C PHE A 114 -6.38 16.73 -13.99
N LEU A 115 -7.52 16.05 -13.87
CA LEU A 115 -7.62 14.77 -13.16
C LEU A 115 -6.74 13.69 -13.78
N PHE A 116 -6.73 13.59 -15.12
CA PHE A 116 -5.85 12.66 -15.82
C PHE A 116 -4.36 12.95 -15.56
N ILE A 117 -3.94 14.22 -15.67
CA ILE A 117 -2.56 14.63 -15.42
C ILE A 117 -2.16 14.35 -13.97
N TRP A 118 -3.05 14.61 -13.01
CA TRP A 118 -2.82 14.25 -11.61
C TRP A 118 -2.57 12.75 -11.46
N ALA A 119 -3.49 11.90 -11.92
CA ALA A 119 -3.35 10.45 -11.84
C ALA A 119 -2.07 9.95 -12.52
N ALA A 120 -1.82 10.42 -13.75
CA ALA A 120 -0.68 10.02 -14.56
C ALA A 120 0.66 10.47 -13.93
N PHE A 121 0.73 11.70 -13.43
CA PHE A 121 1.94 12.23 -12.81
C PHE A 121 2.35 11.42 -11.58
N ILE A 122 1.43 11.18 -10.64
CA ILE A 122 1.73 10.42 -9.43
C ILE A 122 2.14 8.98 -9.80
N PHE A 123 1.40 8.35 -10.72
CA PHE A 123 1.69 6.98 -11.14
C PHE A 123 3.08 6.86 -11.78
N VAL A 124 3.40 7.74 -12.74
CA VAL A 124 4.70 7.73 -13.44
C VAL A 124 5.83 8.08 -12.48
N PHE A 125 5.67 9.11 -11.65
CA PHE A 125 6.68 9.57 -10.70
C PHE A 125 7.12 8.46 -9.73
N PHE A 126 6.17 7.70 -9.17
CA PHE A 126 6.53 6.59 -8.29
C PHE A 126 7.00 5.35 -9.06
N SER A 127 6.50 5.12 -10.28
CA SER A 127 6.97 4.01 -11.12
C SER A 127 8.46 4.10 -11.46
N ILE A 128 8.99 5.32 -11.59
CA ILE A 128 10.44 5.55 -11.82
C ILE A 128 11.28 5.59 -10.54
N SER A 129 10.66 5.69 -9.35
CA SER A 129 11.38 5.73 -8.06
C SER A 129 12.09 4.41 -7.78
N ASN A 130 13.30 4.46 -7.21
CA ASN A 130 14.05 3.25 -6.84
C ASN A 130 13.46 2.55 -5.59
N THR A 131 13.09 3.32 -4.58
CA THR A 131 12.35 2.79 -3.43
C THR A 131 10.86 2.78 -3.74
N LYS A 132 10.22 1.61 -3.66
CA LYS A 132 8.80 1.42 -3.95
C LYS A 132 8.08 0.77 -2.77
N LEU A 133 7.12 1.48 -2.21
CA LEU A 133 6.17 0.97 -1.22
C LEU A 133 4.76 1.04 -1.82
N LEU A 134 3.92 0.02 -1.56
CA LEU A 134 2.58 -0.08 -2.16
C LEU A 134 1.74 1.19 -1.94
N SER A 135 1.87 1.80 -0.75
CA SER A 135 1.11 2.98 -0.36
C SER A 135 1.50 4.27 -1.08
N TYR A 136 2.63 4.30 -1.82
CA TYR A 136 3.11 5.52 -2.46
C TYR A 136 2.15 6.05 -3.53
N ILE A 137 1.47 5.17 -4.25
CA ILE A 137 0.50 5.58 -5.29
C ILE A 137 -0.90 5.85 -4.74
N LEU A 138 -1.13 5.84 -3.42
CA LEU A 138 -2.43 6.18 -2.85
C LEU A 138 -3.02 7.50 -3.40
N PRO A 139 -2.24 8.57 -3.65
CA PRO A 139 -2.76 9.80 -4.23
C PRO A 139 -3.25 9.70 -5.68
N VAL A 140 -3.06 8.57 -6.38
CA VAL A 140 -3.62 8.30 -7.71
C VAL A 140 -5.12 8.00 -7.66
N TYR A 141 -5.61 7.40 -6.57
CA TYR A 141 -6.99 6.91 -6.52
C TYR A 141 -8.06 8.03 -6.55
N PRO A 142 -7.92 9.18 -5.85
CA PRO A 142 -8.92 10.24 -5.89
C PRO A 142 -9.22 10.79 -7.30
N PRO A 143 -8.24 11.21 -8.13
CA PRO A 143 -8.53 11.70 -9.47
C PRO A 143 -9.12 10.62 -10.38
N LEU A 144 -8.72 9.36 -10.23
CA LEU A 144 -9.31 8.24 -10.98
C LEU A 144 -10.76 7.98 -10.57
N ALA A 145 -11.06 8.03 -9.27
CA ALA A 145 -12.43 7.89 -8.76
C ALA A 145 -13.34 9.00 -9.31
N MET A 146 -12.84 10.24 -9.37
CA MET A 146 -13.56 11.36 -9.99
C MET A 146 -13.80 11.14 -11.49
N LEU A 147 -12.81 10.63 -12.23
CA LEU A 147 -12.98 10.29 -13.66
C LEU A 147 -14.01 9.16 -13.87
N VAL A 148 -13.98 8.12 -13.05
CA VAL A 148 -14.97 7.03 -13.11
C VAL A 148 -16.35 7.52 -12.71
N GLY A 149 -16.47 8.34 -11.66
CA GLY A 149 -17.75 8.94 -11.25
C GLY A 149 -18.36 9.80 -12.36
N TRP A 150 -17.54 10.63 -13.01
CA TRP A 150 -17.93 11.41 -14.18
C TRP A 150 -18.42 10.54 -15.35
N TYR A 151 -17.76 9.41 -15.59
CA TYR A 151 -18.16 8.46 -16.65
C TYR A 151 -19.49 7.75 -16.32
N LEU A 152 -19.69 7.38 -15.05
CA LEU A 152 -20.92 6.75 -14.57
C LEU A 152 -22.11 7.73 -14.60
N ASP A 153 -21.90 8.99 -14.23
CA ASP A 153 -22.94 10.03 -14.24
C ASP A 153 -23.59 10.19 -15.64
N ARG A 154 -22.76 10.23 -16.68
CA ARG A 154 -23.23 10.23 -18.08
C ARG A 154 -23.98 8.96 -18.45
N SER A 155 -23.57 7.83 -17.91
CA SER A 155 -24.22 6.55 -18.15
C SER A 155 -25.62 6.51 -17.51
N PHE A 156 -25.84 7.21 -16.39
CA PHE A 156 -27.17 7.36 -15.77
C PHE A 156 -28.10 8.28 -16.57
N ALA A 157 -27.58 9.36 -17.15
CA ALA A 157 -28.36 10.36 -17.87
C ALA A 157 -28.94 9.88 -19.22
N GLY A 158 -28.99 8.57 -19.48
CA GLY A 158 -29.59 8.01 -20.69
C GLY A 158 -28.78 8.27 -21.97
N TYR A 159 -27.58 8.85 -21.86
CA TYR A 159 -26.60 8.73 -22.93
C TYR A 159 -26.31 7.24 -23.09
N ARG A 160 -26.98 6.62 -24.07
CA ARG A 160 -26.49 5.38 -24.65
C ARG A 160 -25.11 5.73 -25.20
N LEU A 161 -24.09 5.56 -24.37
CA LEU A 161 -22.70 5.51 -24.80
C LEU A 161 -22.65 4.34 -25.77
N ALA A 162 -22.94 4.63 -27.03
CA ALA A 162 -23.21 3.67 -28.08
C ALA A 162 -22.06 2.67 -28.13
N GLY A 163 -22.32 1.45 -27.66
CA GLY A 163 -21.36 0.34 -27.67
C GLY A 163 -20.31 0.28 -26.55
N TRP A 164 -20.38 1.05 -25.46
CA TRP A 164 -19.29 1.09 -24.45
C TRP A 164 -19.60 0.42 -23.09
N SER A 165 -20.83 -0.02 -22.86
CA SER A 165 -21.13 -1.04 -21.83
C SER A 165 -20.39 -2.37 -22.08
N ILE A 166 -19.78 -2.53 -23.27
CA ILE A 166 -19.03 -3.71 -23.71
C ILE A 166 -17.78 -3.98 -22.87
N GLY A 167 -17.13 -2.99 -22.25
CA GLY A 167 -15.88 -3.23 -21.50
C GLY A 167 -16.05 -3.47 -20.00
N TRP A 168 -17.18 -3.09 -19.40
CA TRP A 168 -17.37 -3.23 -17.95
C TRP A 168 -17.44 -4.70 -17.54
N LEU A 169 -18.35 -5.48 -18.14
CA LEU A 169 -18.54 -6.88 -17.79
C LEU A 169 -17.33 -7.76 -18.17
N PRO A 170 -16.71 -7.63 -19.37
CA PRO A 170 -15.46 -8.33 -19.67
C PRO A 170 -14.30 -7.88 -18.80
N GLY A 171 -14.20 -6.59 -18.47
CA GLY A 171 -13.19 -6.08 -17.55
C GLY A 171 -13.32 -6.71 -16.17
N LEU A 172 -14.54 -6.76 -15.61
CA LEU A 172 -14.81 -7.47 -14.36
C LEU A 172 -14.53 -8.98 -14.47
N GLY A 173 -14.88 -9.61 -15.58
CA GLY A 173 -14.61 -11.03 -15.83
C GLY A 173 -13.12 -11.36 -15.83
N ILE A 174 -12.30 -10.56 -16.53
CA ILE A 174 -10.85 -10.70 -16.53
C ILE A 174 -10.29 -10.53 -15.12
N LEU A 175 -10.74 -9.50 -14.39
CA LEU A 175 -10.29 -9.25 -13.02
C LEU A 175 -10.71 -10.38 -12.07
N ALA A 176 -11.91 -10.93 -12.22
CA ALA A 176 -12.37 -12.08 -11.43
C ALA A 176 -11.52 -13.33 -11.69
N VAL A 177 -11.13 -13.59 -12.94
CA VAL A 177 -10.23 -14.71 -13.29
C VAL A 177 -8.83 -14.50 -12.69
N LEU A 178 -8.28 -13.29 -12.77
CA LEU A 178 -6.99 -12.97 -12.15
C LEU A 178 -7.03 -13.13 -10.62
N MET A 179 -8.10 -12.65 -9.98
CA MET A 179 -8.32 -12.82 -8.54
C MET A 179 -8.47 -14.29 -8.16
N ALA A 180 -9.19 -15.09 -8.95
CA ALA A 180 -9.32 -16.53 -8.73
C ALA A 180 -7.94 -17.22 -8.78
N GLY A 181 -7.09 -16.86 -9.75
CA GLY A 181 -5.72 -17.34 -9.81
C GLY A 181 -4.90 -16.97 -8.57
N GLY A 182 -5.04 -15.72 -8.11
CA GLY A 182 -4.41 -15.24 -6.87
C GLY A 182 -4.88 -15.99 -5.62
N PHE A 183 -6.17 -16.28 -5.51
CA PHE A 183 -6.73 -17.07 -4.41
C PHE A 183 -6.26 -18.52 -4.46
N VAL A 184 -6.21 -19.16 -5.63
CA VAL A 184 -5.68 -20.53 -5.77
C VAL A 184 -4.23 -20.59 -5.32
N PHE A 185 -3.40 -19.63 -5.75
CA PHE A 185 -2.00 -19.54 -5.31
C PHE A 185 -1.89 -19.26 -3.80
N GLY A 186 -2.71 -18.34 -3.28
CA GLY A 186 -2.76 -17.98 -1.87
C GLY A 186 -3.10 -19.18 -0.99
N VAL A 187 -4.15 -19.95 -1.34
CA VAL A 187 -4.57 -21.15 -0.60
C VAL A 187 -3.53 -22.27 -0.67
N LYS A 188 -2.77 -22.38 -1.78
CA LYS A 188 -1.66 -23.33 -1.88
C LYS A 188 -0.50 -22.95 -0.96
N SER A 189 -0.25 -21.66 -0.78
CA SER A 189 0.87 -21.16 0.04
C SER A 189 0.51 -21.07 1.52
N LEU A 190 -0.75 -20.73 1.82
CA LEU A 190 -1.31 -20.53 3.15
C LEU A 190 -2.68 -21.22 3.21
N PRO A 191 -2.73 -22.53 3.56
CA PRO A 191 -3.98 -23.27 3.61
C PRO A 191 -5.02 -22.69 4.59
N GLU A 192 -4.57 -21.91 5.58
CA GLU A 192 -5.39 -21.29 6.64
C GLU A 192 -6.39 -20.27 6.07
N ILE A 193 -6.07 -19.63 4.95
CA ILE A 193 -6.96 -18.63 4.32
C ILE A 193 -8.06 -19.23 3.45
N ARG A 194 -8.15 -20.57 3.34
CA ARG A 194 -9.07 -21.27 2.41
C ARG A 194 -10.52 -20.82 2.54
N LEU A 195 -11.03 -20.70 3.77
CA LEU A 195 -12.41 -20.30 4.02
C LEU A 195 -12.67 -18.86 3.53
N GLY A 196 -11.79 -17.93 3.91
CA GLY A 196 -11.89 -16.53 3.48
C GLY A 196 -11.75 -16.38 1.96
N ALA A 197 -10.82 -17.10 1.34
CA ALA A 197 -10.62 -17.10 -0.11
C ALA A 197 -11.84 -17.62 -0.88
N PHE A 198 -12.47 -18.70 -0.39
CA PHE A 198 -13.70 -19.24 -0.99
C PHE A 198 -14.87 -18.29 -0.84
N ALA A 199 -15.05 -17.69 0.34
CA ALA A 199 -16.09 -16.68 0.58
C ALA A 199 -15.92 -15.46 -0.35
N LEU A 200 -14.69 -14.95 -0.51
CA LEU A 200 -14.40 -13.86 -1.45
C LEU A 200 -14.69 -14.25 -2.89
N ALA A 201 -14.31 -15.46 -3.32
CA ALA A 201 -14.58 -15.94 -4.66
C ALA A 201 -16.09 -15.97 -4.95
N LEU A 202 -16.90 -16.47 -4.01
CA LEU A 202 -18.36 -16.48 -4.13
C LEU A 202 -18.94 -15.06 -4.25
N VAL A 203 -18.47 -14.11 -3.44
CA VAL A 203 -18.93 -12.72 -3.51
C VAL A 203 -18.55 -12.07 -4.84
N ILE A 204 -17.34 -12.31 -5.35
CA ILE A 204 -16.90 -11.79 -6.64
C ILE A 204 -17.76 -12.39 -7.77
N ILE A 205 -18.01 -13.70 -7.77
CA ILE A 205 -18.86 -14.35 -8.77
C ILE A 205 -20.28 -13.76 -8.72
N ALA A 206 -20.87 -13.68 -7.52
CA ALA A 206 -22.20 -13.11 -7.33
C ALA A 206 -22.28 -11.66 -7.81
N MET A 207 -21.25 -10.85 -7.52
CA MET A 207 -21.13 -9.47 -7.99
C MET A 207 -21.10 -9.41 -9.52
N VAL A 208 -20.22 -10.19 -10.17
CA VAL A 208 -20.09 -10.19 -11.64
C VAL A 208 -21.41 -10.59 -12.30
N SER A 209 -22.07 -11.64 -11.80
CA SER A 209 -23.36 -12.11 -12.30
C SER A 209 -24.47 -11.06 -12.11
N ALA A 210 -24.57 -10.45 -10.93
CA ALA A 210 -25.60 -9.45 -10.63
C ALA A 210 -25.38 -8.14 -11.42
N VAL A 211 -24.12 -7.69 -11.55
CA VAL A 211 -23.77 -6.55 -12.42
C VAL A 211 -24.17 -6.86 -13.87
N GLY A 212 -23.79 -8.04 -14.40
CA GLY A 212 -24.18 -8.45 -15.76
C GLY A 212 -25.70 -8.47 -15.97
N TYR A 213 -26.46 -8.93 -14.98
CA TYR A 213 -27.92 -8.92 -15.00
C TYR A 213 -28.51 -7.49 -15.07
N PHE A 214 -28.04 -6.57 -14.22
CA PHE A 214 -28.54 -5.19 -14.22
C PHE A 214 -28.10 -4.41 -15.45
N LEU A 215 -26.89 -4.65 -15.96
CA LEU A 215 -26.45 -4.08 -17.23
C LEU A 215 -27.29 -4.58 -18.41
N LYS A 216 -27.69 -5.86 -18.44
CA LYS A 216 -28.64 -6.39 -19.44
C LYS A 216 -30.00 -5.71 -19.38
N LYS A 217 -30.43 -5.28 -18.18
CA LYS A 217 -31.66 -4.51 -17.97
C LYS A 217 -31.49 -2.99 -18.19
N CYS A 218 -30.30 -2.54 -18.62
CA CYS A 218 -29.96 -1.12 -18.76
C CYS A 218 -30.10 -0.33 -17.44
N ASP A 219 -30.03 -1.00 -16.29
CA ASP A 219 -30.13 -0.37 -14.97
C ASP A 219 -28.72 -0.17 -14.40
N VAL A 220 -28.05 0.87 -14.91
CA VAL A 220 -26.68 1.22 -14.50
C VAL A 220 -26.64 1.58 -13.00
N GLY A 221 -27.71 2.19 -12.48
CA GLY A 221 -27.83 2.56 -11.07
C GLY A 221 -27.66 1.37 -10.15
N LYS A 222 -28.45 0.32 -10.37
CA LYS A 222 -28.35 -0.91 -9.59
C LYS A 222 -27.03 -1.65 -9.81
N ALA A 223 -26.48 -1.64 -11.03
CA ALA A 223 -25.17 -2.22 -11.29
C ALA A 223 -24.06 -1.58 -10.44
N VAL A 224 -24.04 -0.24 -10.35
CA VAL A 224 -23.11 0.50 -9.48
C VAL A 224 -23.31 0.15 -8.01
N TRP A 225 -24.56 0.14 -7.53
CA TRP A 225 -24.87 -0.21 -6.14
C TRP A 225 -24.49 -1.63 -5.77
N VAL A 226 -24.72 -2.61 -6.65
CA VAL A 226 -24.28 -4.00 -6.47
C VAL A 226 -22.76 -4.05 -6.31
N GLN A 227 -22.03 -3.40 -7.21
CA GLN A 227 -20.57 -3.39 -7.18
C GLN A 227 -20.03 -2.71 -5.91
N ALA A 228 -20.60 -1.58 -5.49
CA ALA A 228 -20.23 -0.90 -4.24
C ALA A 228 -20.54 -1.76 -3.00
N SER A 229 -21.72 -2.37 -2.95
CA SER A 229 -22.15 -3.24 -1.83
C SER A 229 -21.30 -4.49 -1.72
N ALA A 230 -20.96 -5.11 -2.86
CA ALA A 230 -20.06 -6.25 -2.90
C ALA A 230 -18.67 -5.91 -2.35
N MET A 231 -18.17 -4.69 -2.55
CA MET A 231 -16.88 -4.27 -2.00
C MET A 231 -16.91 -4.06 -0.50
N ALA A 232 -17.99 -3.51 0.05
CA ALA A 232 -18.17 -3.48 1.49
C ALA A 232 -18.13 -4.91 2.07
N LEU A 233 -18.79 -5.86 1.42
CA LEU A 233 -18.77 -7.27 1.83
C LEU A 233 -17.38 -7.91 1.69
N VAL A 234 -16.65 -7.63 0.60
CA VAL A 234 -15.25 -8.06 0.43
C VAL A 234 -14.38 -7.54 1.57
N SER A 235 -14.49 -6.25 1.94
CA SER A 235 -13.74 -5.68 3.06
C SER A 235 -14.09 -6.38 4.39
N ILE A 236 -15.37 -6.66 4.65
CA ILE A 236 -15.80 -7.40 5.84
C ILE A 236 -15.19 -8.81 5.85
N ILE A 237 -15.28 -9.56 4.76
CA ILE A 237 -14.73 -10.92 4.65
C ILE A 237 -13.20 -10.90 4.81
N MET A 238 -12.51 -9.91 4.23
CA MET A 238 -11.06 -9.78 4.40
C MET A 238 -10.70 -9.63 5.88
N VAL A 239 -11.37 -8.74 6.62
CA VAL A 239 -11.07 -8.48 8.03
C VAL A 239 -11.50 -9.64 8.95
N THR A 240 -12.59 -10.32 8.63
CA THR A 240 -13.20 -11.32 9.55
C THR A 240 -12.81 -12.76 9.26
N LEU A 241 -12.56 -13.13 7.99
CA LEU A 241 -12.32 -14.52 7.58
C LEU A 241 -10.93 -14.74 6.96
N LEU A 242 -10.34 -13.73 6.32
CA LEU A 242 -9.07 -13.90 5.61
C LEU A 242 -7.85 -13.53 6.46
N LEU A 243 -7.86 -12.35 7.09
CA LEU A 243 -6.73 -11.85 7.87
C LEU A 243 -6.51 -12.56 9.22
N PRO A 244 -7.54 -12.92 10.01
CA PRO A 244 -7.32 -13.49 11.34
C PRO A 244 -6.50 -14.78 11.35
N PRO A 245 -6.73 -15.77 10.45
CA PRO A 245 -5.97 -17.02 10.45
C PRO A 245 -4.47 -16.88 10.19
N VAL A 246 -4.04 -15.78 9.56
CA VAL A 246 -2.63 -15.51 9.24
C VAL A 246 -2.01 -14.41 10.11
N MET A 247 -2.81 -13.83 11.02
CA MET A 247 -2.39 -12.68 11.83
C MET A 247 -1.17 -13.00 12.69
N SER A 248 -1.10 -14.21 13.24
CA SER A 248 -0.01 -14.64 14.12
C SER A 248 1.33 -14.74 13.40
N GLN A 249 1.35 -14.97 12.08
CA GLN A 249 2.57 -14.95 11.25
C GLN A 249 3.15 -13.53 11.13
N PHE A 250 2.29 -12.51 11.01
CA PHE A 250 2.74 -11.12 10.82
C PHE A 250 2.88 -10.33 12.13
N SER A 251 2.11 -10.67 13.16
CA SER A 251 2.07 -9.92 14.42
C SER A 251 3.10 -10.43 15.42
N SER A 252 3.80 -9.53 16.12
CA SER A 252 4.69 -9.91 17.24
C SER A 252 3.93 -10.19 18.55
N ARG A 253 2.59 -10.12 18.56
CA ARG A 253 1.78 -10.19 19.79
C ARG A 253 1.98 -11.47 20.59
N GLU A 254 1.97 -12.62 19.92
CA GLU A 254 2.06 -13.92 20.61
C GLU A 254 3.46 -14.15 21.19
N ILE A 255 4.50 -13.96 20.37
CA ILE A 255 5.89 -14.08 20.83
C ILE A 255 6.23 -13.04 21.91
N ALA A 256 5.64 -11.84 21.86
CA ALA A 256 5.78 -10.83 22.91
C ALA A 256 5.16 -11.28 24.24
N ARG A 257 3.93 -11.84 24.19
CA ARG A 257 3.28 -12.39 25.37
C ARG A 257 4.10 -13.51 26.00
N ASP A 258 4.62 -14.42 25.18
CA ASP A 258 5.39 -15.56 25.66
C ASP A 258 6.80 -15.13 26.13
N PHE A 259 7.37 -14.08 25.55
CA PHE A 259 8.59 -13.45 26.06
C PHE A 259 8.38 -12.89 27.47
N LEU A 260 7.29 -12.16 27.72
CA LEU A 260 7.03 -11.54 29.02
C LEU A 260 6.89 -12.56 30.16
N THR A 261 6.51 -13.81 29.88
CA THR A 261 6.45 -14.86 30.91
C THR A 261 7.82 -15.43 31.29
N HIS A 262 8.84 -15.26 30.44
CA HIS A 262 10.20 -15.77 30.64
C HIS A 262 11.23 -14.68 30.93
N TYR A 263 10.88 -13.43 30.68
CA TYR A 263 11.78 -12.30 30.82
C TYR A 263 11.99 -11.93 32.29
N ASP A 264 13.25 -11.76 32.68
CA ASP A 264 13.66 -11.45 34.05
C ASP A 264 13.68 -9.95 34.36
N GLY A 265 13.33 -9.10 33.39
CA GLY A 265 13.31 -7.65 33.52
C GLY A 265 14.68 -6.97 33.40
N LYS A 266 15.78 -7.72 33.26
CA LYS A 266 17.15 -7.18 33.33
C LYS A 266 18.07 -7.62 32.21
N THR A 267 17.91 -8.86 31.73
CA THR A 267 18.80 -9.42 30.71
C THR A 267 18.66 -8.68 29.38
N THR A 268 19.77 -8.44 28.69
CA THR A 268 19.73 -7.75 27.39
C THR A 268 18.90 -8.54 26.37
N VAL A 269 18.08 -7.84 25.60
CA VAL A 269 17.21 -8.44 24.59
C VAL A 269 17.62 -7.95 23.21
N TYR A 270 17.82 -8.86 22.28
CA TYR A 270 18.07 -8.59 20.88
C TYR A 270 16.86 -9.04 20.07
N VAL A 271 16.34 -8.14 19.23
CA VAL A 271 15.12 -8.41 18.47
C VAL A 271 15.40 -8.18 17.00
N SER A 272 15.09 -9.18 16.18
CA SER A 272 15.23 -9.08 14.73
C SER A 272 14.51 -7.84 14.19
N LYS A 273 15.15 -7.11 13.28
CA LYS A 273 14.63 -5.86 12.70
C LYS A 273 13.16 -5.93 12.24
N PHE A 274 12.75 -7.06 11.67
CA PHE A 274 11.38 -7.25 11.21
C PHE A 274 10.34 -7.31 12.35
N LEU A 275 10.71 -7.91 13.49
CA LEU A 275 9.82 -8.08 14.64
C LEU A 275 9.86 -6.90 15.61
N HIS A 276 10.92 -6.10 15.57
CA HIS A 276 11.27 -5.07 16.55
C HIS A 276 10.15 -4.06 16.85
N PRO A 277 9.48 -3.43 15.85
CA PRO A 277 8.43 -2.45 16.15
C PRO A 277 7.23 -3.05 16.87
N GLY A 278 6.77 -4.23 16.40
CA GLY A 278 5.64 -4.93 17.00
C GLY A 278 5.99 -5.47 18.38
N PHE A 279 7.19 -6.01 18.54
CA PHE A 279 7.65 -6.54 19.82
C PHE A 279 7.70 -5.43 20.87
N THR A 280 8.38 -4.32 20.57
CA THR A 280 8.48 -3.15 21.46
C THR A 280 7.11 -2.64 21.89
N TYR A 281 6.16 -2.57 20.94
CA TYR A 281 4.80 -2.13 21.22
C TYR A 281 4.05 -3.04 22.21
N TYR A 282 4.26 -4.35 22.17
CA TYR A 282 3.53 -5.30 23.03
C TYR A 282 4.25 -5.61 24.35
N THR A 283 5.54 -5.32 24.47
CA THR A 283 6.34 -5.64 25.67
C THR A 283 6.76 -4.43 26.48
N ASP A 284 6.69 -3.22 25.92
CA ASP A 284 7.35 -2.01 26.42
C ASP A 284 8.88 -2.17 26.61
N VAL A 285 9.47 -3.23 26.07
CA VAL A 285 10.91 -3.50 26.06
C VAL A 285 11.45 -3.17 24.68
N TYR A 286 12.22 -2.08 24.58
CA TYR A 286 12.79 -1.64 23.31
C TYR A 286 13.75 -2.68 22.71
N GLY A 287 14.69 -3.19 23.53
CA GLY A 287 15.72 -4.13 23.06
C GLY A 287 16.63 -3.56 21.98
N ASN A 288 17.71 -4.27 21.69
CA ASN A 288 18.65 -3.92 20.63
C ASN A 288 18.15 -4.47 19.28
N GLU A 289 18.15 -3.62 18.25
CA GLU A 289 17.85 -4.07 16.89
C GLU A 289 18.94 -5.03 16.41
N LEU A 290 18.52 -6.21 15.94
CA LEU A 290 19.39 -7.25 15.44
C LEU A 290 19.21 -7.42 13.93
N LYS A 291 20.30 -7.32 13.17
CA LYS A 291 20.30 -7.65 11.73
C LYS A 291 20.55 -9.14 11.55
N SER A 292 20.07 -9.71 10.45
CA SER A 292 20.23 -11.13 10.16
C SER A 292 21.65 -11.47 9.69
N GLY A 293 21.98 -12.77 9.69
CA GLY A 293 23.26 -13.27 9.17
C GLY A 293 24.43 -13.00 10.11
N ALA A 294 25.50 -12.40 9.58
CA ALA A 294 26.76 -12.20 10.32
C ALA A 294 26.60 -11.35 11.59
N ASP A 295 25.69 -10.37 11.58
CA ASP A 295 25.38 -9.56 12.76
C ASP A 295 24.77 -10.42 13.86
N PHE A 296 23.84 -11.31 13.50
CA PHE A 296 23.27 -12.26 14.44
C PHE A 296 24.33 -13.21 15.02
N ALA A 297 25.15 -13.82 14.17
CA ALA A 297 26.23 -14.70 14.63
C ALA A 297 27.21 -13.97 15.58
N LYS A 298 27.53 -12.71 15.29
CA LYS A 298 28.38 -11.87 16.13
C LYS A 298 27.76 -11.62 17.51
N GLU A 299 26.51 -11.19 17.57
CA GLU A 299 25.85 -10.94 18.86
C GLU A 299 25.69 -12.23 19.68
N VAL A 300 25.45 -13.35 19.01
CA VAL A 300 25.45 -14.68 19.62
C VAL A 300 26.84 -15.11 20.06
N ALA A 301 27.93 -14.59 19.51
CA ALA A 301 29.29 -14.90 19.99
C ALA A 301 29.64 -14.08 21.23
N GLU A 302 29.37 -12.78 21.18
CA GLU A 302 29.77 -11.77 22.17
C GLU A 302 28.93 -11.79 23.45
N ASN A 303 27.61 -12.04 23.36
CA ASN A 303 26.71 -11.93 24.49
C ASN A 303 26.31 -13.30 25.04
N ARG A 304 26.76 -13.63 26.25
CA ARG A 304 26.51 -14.93 26.90
C ARG A 304 25.30 -14.94 27.84
N GLN A 305 24.66 -13.80 28.05
CA GLN A 305 23.43 -13.65 28.83
C GLN A 305 22.54 -12.69 28.09
N ALA A 306 21.79 -13.22 27.12
CA ALA A 306 20.90 -12.44 26.28
C ALA A 306 19.71 -13.26 25.82
N TYR A 307 18.57 -12.59 25.67
CA TYR A 307 17.42 -13.12 24.96
C TYR A 307 17.48 -12.69 23.50
N PHE A 308 17.17 -13.59 22.58
CA PHE A 308 17.08 -13.30 21.15
C PHE A 308 15.68 -13.63 20.65
N VAL A 309 15.02 -12.64 20.06
CA VAL A 309 13.68 -12.76 19.46
C VAL A 309 13.82 -12.64 17.95
N VAL A 310 13.81 -13.77 17.26
CA VAL A 310 14.19 -13.87 15.85
C VAL A 310 13.17 -14.64 15.03
N ARG A 311 13.22 -14.51 13.71
CA ARG A 311 12.47 -15.42 12.82
C ARG A 311 13.21 -16.74 12.71
N GLN A 312 12.46 -17.82 12.52
CA GLN A 312 13.01 -19.16 12.32
C GLN A 312 13.96 -19.20 11.12
N SER A 313 13.67 -18.45 10.05
CA SER A 313 14.58 -18.33 8.90
C SER A 313 15.95 -17.74 9.26
N ASP A 314 15.98 -16.78 10.19
CA ASP A 314 17.22 -16.13 10.62
C ASP A 314 18.02 -17.08 11.53
N TYR A 315 17.35 -17.87 12.38
CA TYR A 315 17.95 -18.93 13.19
C TYR A 315 18.52 -20.08 12.34
N MET A 316 17.79 -20.53 11.31
CA MET A 316 18.26 -21.58 10.41
C MET A 316 19.45 -21.15 9.55
N GLY A 317 19.71 -19.84 9.44
CA GLY A 317 20.90 -19.29 8.78
C GLY A 317 22.19 -19.38 9.61
N LEU A 318 22.10 -19.71 10.91
CA LEU A 318 23.27 -19.89 11.78
C LEU A 318 23.96 -21.24 11.53
N SER A 319 25.27 -21.28 11.79
CA SER A 319 26.06 -22.52 11.76
C SER A 319 25.61 -23.49 12.85
N ASN A 320 26.00 -24.77 12.73
CA ASN A 320 25.66 -25.77 13.74
C ASN A 320 26.26 -25.48 15.12
N GLU A 321 27.43 -24.85 15.17
CA GLU A 321 28.10 -24.48 16.42
C GLU A 321 27.38 -23.31 17.10
N GLU A 322 27.02 -22.29 16.33
CA GLU A 322 26.23 -21.13 16.82
C GLU A 322 24.87 -21.56 17.39
N ARG A 323 24.18 -22.48 16.69
CA ARG A 323 22.89 -23.00 17.16
C ARG A 323 23.02 -23.80 18.46
N ARG A 324 24.10 -24.56 18.64
CA ARG A 324 24.36 -25.29 19.90
C ARG A 324 24.63 -24.36 21.08
N ALA A 325 25.06 -23.13 20.82
CA ALA A 325 25.26 -22.12 21.86
C ALA A 325 23.96 -21.45 22.31
N LEU A 326 22.82 -21.78 21.69
CA LEU A 326 21.51 -21.18 21.98
C LEU A 326 20.55 -22.23 22.53
N ILE A 327 19.82 -21.84 23.59
CA ILE A 327 18.71 -22.61 24.14
C ILE A 327 17.42 -22.07 23.51
N VAL A 328 16.68 -22.95 22.84
CA VAL A 328 15.35 -22.63 22.33
C VAL A 328 14.38 -22.67 23.50
N ILE A 329 13.85 -21.51 23.89
CA ILE A 329 12.81 -21.42 24.93
C ILE A 329 11.45 -21.74 24.31
N LEU A 330 11.15 -21.13 23.16
CA LEU A 330 9.86 -21.27 22.50
C LEU A 330 10.01 -21.09 20.99
N GLU A 331 9.19 -21.83 20.24
CA GLU A 331 8.98 -21.70 18.80
C GLU A 331 7.48 -21.56 18.54
N SER A 332 7.07 -20.48 17.88
CA SER A 332 5.68 -20.23 17.50
C SER A 332 5.61 -19.44 16.19
N ASP A 333 4.81 -19.90 15.23
CA ASP A 333 4.52 -19.23 13.94
C ASP A 333 5.75 -18.63 13.23
N GLN A 334 6.76 -19.48 13.00
CA GLN A 334 8.03 -19.11 12.34
C GLN A 334 8.84 -18.05 13.11
N LYS A 335 8.59 -17.88 14.41
CA LYS A 335 9.35 -17.01 15.31
C LYS A 335 9.88 -17.83 16.48
N MET A 336 11.02 -17.41 17.00
CA MET A 336 11.72 -18.13 18.05
C MET A 336 12.15 -17.16 19.14
N LEU A 337 11.97 -17.62 20.37
CA LEU A 337 12.56 -17.03 21.56
C LEU A 337 13.73 -17.92 21.98
N LEU A 338 14.92 -17.33 21.97
CA LEU A 338 16.17 -18.03 22.27
C LEU A 338 16.82 -17.35 23.47
N LYS A 339 17.60 -18.13 24.22
CA LYS A 339 18.44 -17.62 25.31
C LYS A 339 19.83 -18.21 25.17
N ARG A 340 20.84 -17.39 25.41
CA ARG A 340 22.22 -17.86 25.57
C ARG A 340 22.60 -17.90 27.04
#